data_AF-A0A2K8Z6R5-F1
#
_entry.id   AF-A0A2K8Z6R5-F1
#
_cell.length_a   1.000
_cell.length_b   1.000
_cell.length_c   1.000
_cell.angle_alpha   90.00
_cell.angle_beta   90.00
_cell.angle_gamma   90.00
#
_symmetry.space_group_name_H-M   'P 1'
#
loop_
_entity.id
_entity.type
_entity.pdbx_description
1 polymer ?
#
loop_
_entity_poly.entity_id
_entity_poly.type
_entity_poly.pdbx_seq_one_letter_code
_entity_poly.pdbx_strand_id
1 'polypeptide(L)'
;MACPGVPVELFYVKVSVQEAARELGIDSSRVSKWRQRHNKNDRTMPANIILTDEQQQIIRLQRELREAQMERDILKKAVSIFSSGDGRYCDL
;
A
#
# COMPACT_ATOMS: atom_id res chain seq x y z
N MET A 1 -27.42 17.02 26.88
CA MET A 1 -26.06 17.16 26.33
C MET A 1 -25.83 15.99 25.39
N ALA A 2 -25.78 16.27 24.09
CA ALA A 2 -25.61 15.26 23.05
C ALA A 2 -24.16 14.78 23.05
N CYS A 3 -23.94 13.47 23.10
CA CYS A 3 -22.63 12.88 22.83
C CYS A 3 -22.48 12.76 21.30
N PRO A 4 -21.61 13.55 20.65
CA PRO A 4 -21.34 13.36 19.23
C PRO A 4 -20.61 12.03 19.06
N GLY A 5 -21.17 11.16 18.23
CA GLY A 5 -20.61 9.85 17.92
C GLY A 5 -19.17 9.98 17.44
N VAL A 6 -18.24 9.56 18.28
CA VAL A 6 -16.84 9.37 17.88
C VAL A 6 -16.80 8.13 16.98
N PRO A 7 -16.35 8.26 15.72
CA PRO A 7 -16.17 7.12 14.83
C PRO A 7 -15.18 6.13 15.46
N VAL A 8 -15.64 4.91 15.73
CA VAL A 8 -14.89 3.81 16.36
C VAL A 8 -13.53 3.53 15.68
N GLU A 9 -13.39 3.89 14.42
CA GLU A 9 -12.17 3.71 13.62
C GLU A 9 -11.01 4.68 13.96
N LEU A 10 -11.29 5.83 14.58
CA LEU A 10 -10.24 6.78 15.00
C LEU A 10 -9.71 6.53 16.41
N PHE A 11 -10.42 5.73 17.21
CA PHE A 11 -10.06 5.40 18.60
C PHE A 11 -8.72 4.64 18.67
N TYR A 12 -8.45 3.79 17.68
CA TYR A 12 -7.24 2.96 17.66
C TYR A 12 -5.94 3.76 17.52
N VAL A 13 -5.99 4.95 16.92
CA VAL A 13 -4.79 5.67 16.49
C VAL A 13 -4.28 6.65 17.56
N LYS A 14 -5.11 7.12 18.50
CA LYS A 14 -4.69 8.24 19.38
C LYS A 14 -5.27 8.28 20.79
N VAL A 15 -5.71 7.15 21.34
CA VAL A 15 -6.11 7.12 22.76
C VAL A 15 -4.93 6.74 23.64
N SER A 16 -4.59 7.64 24.58
CA SER A 16 -3.59 7.39 25.62
C SER A 16 -4.03 6.18 26.45
N VAL A 17 -3.09 5.35 26.87
CA VAL A 17 -3.37 4.11 27.63
C VAL A 17 -4.25 4.38 28.87
N GLN A 18 -4.06 5.54 29.49
CA GLN A 18 -4.84 5.98 30.67
C GLN A 18 -6.27 6.36 30.32
N GLU A 19 -6.51 7.01 29.19
CA GLU A 19 -7.84 7.41 28.74
C GLU A 19 -8.64 6.15 28.35
N ALA A 20 -8.01 5.22 27.61
CA ALA A 20 -8.59 3.93 27.26
C ALA A 20 -8.90 3.07 28.50
N ALA A 21 -8.01 3.08 29.50
CA ALA A 21 -8.23 2.41 30.78
C ALA A 21 -9.44 2.98 31.54
N ARG A 22 -9.59 4.31 31.54
CA ARG A 22 -10.69 5.02 32.22
C ARG A 22 -12.03 4.77 31.54
N GLU A 23 -12.07 4.77 30.22
CA GLU A 23 -13.30 4.49 29.46
C GLU A 23 -13.74 3.03 29.54
N LEU A 24 -12.80 2.09 29.52
CA LEU A 24 -13.10 0.66 29.58
C LEU A 24 -13.29 0.16 31.02
N GLY A 25 -12.97 0.97 32.04
CA GLY A 25 -12.98 0.55 33.45
C GLY A 25 -11.94 -0.52 33.77
N ILE A 26 -10.88 -0.62 32.96
CA ILE A 26 -9.84 -1.65 33.06
C ILE A 26 -8.55 -1.01 33.55
N ASP A 27 -7.81 -1.71 34.40
CA ASP A 27 -6.50 -1.26 34.87
C ASP A 27 -5.52 -0.95 33.71
N SER A 28 -4.86 0.20 33.80
CA SER A 28 -3.94 0.69 32.76
C SER A 28 -2.74 -0.23 32.48
N SER A 29 -2.35 -1.09 33.43
CA SER A 29 -1.32 -2.10 33.23
C SER A 29 -1.77 -3.18 32.24
N ARG A 30 -3.06 -3.54 32.23
CA ARG A 30 -3.62 -4.53 31.29
C ARG A 30 -3.64 -3.99 29.86
N VAL A 31 -4.09 -2.75 29.70
CA VAL A 31 -4.11 -2.06 28.40
C VAL A 31 -2.68 -1.90 27.83
N SER A 32 -1.71 -1.56 28.68
CA SER A 32 -0.28 -1.49 28.30
C SER A 32 0.25 -2.84 27.81
N LYS A 33 -0.06 -3.93 28.52
CA LYS A 33 0.36 -5.30 28.15
C LYS A 33 -0.25 -5.75 26.83
N TRP A 34 -1.52 -5.42 26.56
CA TRP A 34 -2.16 -5.71 25.28
C TRP A 34 -1.52 -4.94 24.13
N ARG A 35 -1.25 -3.63 24.32
CA ARG A 35 -0.53 -2.82 23.33
C ARG A 35 0.86 -3.40 23.03
N GLN A 36 1.59 -3.82 24.06
CA GLN A 36 2.90 -4.43 23.88
C GLN A 36 2.83 -5.79 23.15
N ARG A 37 1.81 -6.60 23.44
CA ARG A 37 1.59 -7.90 22.75
C ARG A 37 1.20 -7.68 21.28
N HIS A 38 0.34 -6.70 21.00
CA HIS A 38 -0.05 -6.33 19.64
C HIS A 38 1.15 -5.81 18.84
N ASN A 39 1.94 -4.89 19.40
CA ASN A 39 3.13 -4.37 18.73
C ASN A 39 4.19 -5.46 18.49
N LYS A 40 4.34 -6.43 19.41
CA LYS A 40 5.18 -7.61 19.18
C LYS A 40 4.64 -8.50 18.05
N ASN A 41 3.33 -8.62 17.91
CA ASN A 41 2.69 -9.39 16.83
C ASN A 41 2.81 -8.67 15.48
N ASP A 42 2.74 -7.33 15.46
CA ASP A 42 3.01 -6.52 14.26
C ASP A 42 4.49 -6.57 13.84
N ARG A 43 5.41 -6.79 14.77
CA ARG A 43 6.84 -7.05 14.47
C ARG A 43 7.10 -8.50 14.05
N THR A 44 6.17 -9.39 14.34
CA THR A 44 6.10 -10.73 13.74
C THR A 44 5.18 -10.68 12.51
N MET A 45 5.36 -9.69 11.64
CA MET A 45 5.07 -9.95 10.23
C MET A 45 5.88 -11.20 9.86
N PRO A 46 5.28 -12.22 9.23
CA PRO A 46 6.09 -13.31 8.72
C PRO A 46 7.08 -12.69 7.73
N ALA A 47 8.35 -12.61 8.12
CA ALA A 47 9.46 -12.16 7.29
C ALA A 47 9.78 -13.14 6.16
N ASN A 48 8.77 -13.90 5.75
CA ASN A 48 8.77 -14.84 4.67
C ASN A 48 7.34 -14.85 4.12
N ILE A 49 6.92 -13.73 3.53
CA ILE A 49 5.92 -13.81 2.47
C ILE A 49 6.65 -14.55 1.35
N ILE A 50 6.67 -15.87 1.44
CA ILE A 50 6.91 -16.72 0.29
C ILE A 50 5.85 -16.23 -0.68
N LEU A 51 6.28 -15.46 -1.69
CA LEU A 51 5.37 -14.96 -2.73
C LEU A 51 4.58 -16.18 -3.17
N THR A 52 3.26 -16.16 -2.94
CA THR A 52 2.42 -17.27 -3.37
C THR A 52 2.62 -17.43 -4.87
N ASP A 53 2.50 -18.65 -5.40
CA ASP A 53 2.70 -18.91 -6.83
C ASP A 53 1.87 -17.93 -7.70
N GLU A 54 0.69 -17.54 -7.21
CA GLU A 54 -0.15 -16.50 -7.79
C GLU A 54 0.52 -15.11 -7.83
N GLN A 55 1.15 -14.67 -6.74
CA GLN A 55 1.87 -13.40 -6.69
C GLN A 55 3.10 -13.40 -7.60
N GLN A 56 3.82 -14.52 -7.67
CA GLN A 56 4.93 -14.66 -8.61
C GLN A 56 4.44 -14.59 -10.06
N GLN A 57 3.33 -15.25 -10.36
CA GLN A 57 2.70 -15.20 -11.68
C GLN A 57 2.21 -13.79 -12.02
N ILE A 58 1.63 -13.06 -11.07
CA ILE A 58 1.23 -11.65 -11.28
C ILE A 58 2.45 -10.79 -11.62
N ILE A 59 3.55 -10.93 -10.88
CA ILE A 59 4.77 -10.15 -11.14
C ILE A 59 5.32 -10.48 -12.53
N ARG A 60 5.34 -11.76 -12.91
CA ARG A 60 5.77 -12.20 -14.24
C ARG A 60 4.89 -11.61 -15.34
N LEU A 61 3.58 -11.74 -15.22
CA LEU A 61 2.62 -11.23 -16.21
C LEU A 61 2.70 -9.71 -16.33
N GLN A 62 2.85 -8.99 -15.21
CA GLN A 62 3.04 -7.53 -15.25
C GLN A 62 4.33 -7.13 -15.95
N ARG A 63 5.40 -7.92 -15.82
CA ARG A 63 6.64 -7.68 -16.53
C ARG A 63 6.47 -7.88 -18.03
N GLU A 64 5.90 -9.01 -18.44
CA GLU A 64 5.64 -9.33 -19.86
C GLU A 64 4.74 -8.26 -20.51
N LEU A 65 3.70 -7.80 -19.78
CA LEU A 65 2.81 -6.75 -20.26
C LEU A 65 3.55 -5.42 -20.46
N ARG A 66 4.40 -5.02 -19.49
CA ARG A 66 5.20 -3.79 -19.62
C ARG A 66 6.18 -3.86 -20.80
N GLU A 67 6.84 -4.99 -21.00
CA GLU A 67 7.76 -5.21 -22.13
C GLU A 67 7.02 -5.09 -23.46
N ALA A 68 5.91 -5.81 -23.64
CA ALA A 68 5.10 -5.74 -24.86
C ALA A 68 4.53 -4.33 -25.12
N GLN A 69 4.13 -3.62 -24.08
CA GLN A 69 3.60 -2.26 -24.20
C GLN A 69 4.68 -1.26 -24.61
N MET A 70 5.90 -1.41 -24.08
CA MET A 70 7.06 -0.62 -24.49
C MET A 70 7.43 -0.89 -25.95
N GLU A 71 7.51 -2.15 -26.37
CA GLU A 71 7.79 -2.52 -27.77
C GLU A 71 6.76 -1.91 -28.72
N ARG A 72 5.47 -2.03 -28.39
CA ARG A 72 4.39 -1.42 -29.17
C ARG A 72 4.54 0.09 -29.26
N ASP A 73 4.90 0.75 -28.16
CA ASP A 73 5.03 2.20 -28.14
C ASP A 73 6.28 2.67 -28.94
N ILE A 74 7.37 1.90 -28.93
CA ILE A 74 8.54 2.13 -29.79
C ILE A 74 8.16 1.97 -31.27
N LEU A 75 7.48 0.88 -31.61
CA LEU A 75 7.03 0.63 -32.98
C LEU A 75 6.05 1.70 -33.45
N LYS A 76 5.14 2.14 -32.58
CA LYS A 76 4.21 3.24 -32.88
C LYS A 76 4.95 4.55 -33.15
N LYS A 77 5.99 4.86 -32.37
CA LYS A 77 6.87 6.02 -32.64
C LYS A 77 7.58 5.89 -33.98
N ALA A 78 8.15 4.73 -34.27
CA ALA A 78 8.80 4.47 -35.55
C ALA A 78 7.83 4.65 -36.73
N VAL A 79 6.66 4.00 -36.67
CA VAL A 79 5.61 4.14 -37.69
C VAL A 79 5.16 5.59 -37.84
N SER A 80 5.02 6.34 -36.73
CA SER A 80 4.68 7.77 -36.77
C SER A 80 5.72 8.59 -37.51
N ILE A 81 7.01 8.29 -37.32
CA ILE A 81 8.13 8.95 -38.02
C ILE A 81 8.11 8.60 -39.52
N PHE A 82 7.90 7.34 -39.87
CA PHE A 82 7.90 6.91 -41.28
C PHE A 82 6.64 7.32 -42.05
N SER A 83 5.49 7.41 -41.38
CA SER A 83 4.21 7.78 -42.01
C SER A 83 4.05 9.29 -42.15
N SER A 84 4.70 10.06 -41.28
CA SER A 84 4.71 11.53 -41.33
C SER A 84 6.01 11.97 -41.99
N GLY A 85 6.18 11.66 -43.27
CA GLY A 85 7.19 12.34 -44.08
C GLY A 85 6.91 13.84 -44.03
N ASP A 86 7.91 14.62 -43.62
CA ASP A 86 7.93 16.08 -43.52
C ASP A 86 7.24 16.73 -42.31
N GLY A 87 8.07 17.22 -41.39
CA GLY A 87 7.58 18.05 -40.28
C GLY A 87 8.62 18.60 -39.32
N ARG A 88 9.87 18.83 -39.76
CA ARG A 88 10.96 19.49 -39.03
C ARG A 88 11.46 18.74 -37.78
N TYR A 89 12.71 18.29 -37.89
CA TYR A 89 13.61 18.16 -36.76
C TYR A 89 13.66 19.50 -36.01
N CYS A 90 13.08 19.54 -34.82
CA CYS A 90 13.29 20.56 -33.80
C CYS A 90 13.38 19.80 -32.47
N ASP A 91 14.43 19.86 -31.66
CA ASP A 91 15.79 20.37 -31.76
C ASP A 91 16.59 19.46 -30.79
N LEU A 92 17.90 19.33 -31.06
CA LEU A 92 18.99 18.87 -30.17
C LEU A 92 18.62 18.10 -28.87
#